data_AF-Q3KEJ5-F1
#
_entry.id   AF-Q3KEJ5-F1
#
_cell.length_a   1.000
_cell.length_b   1.000
_cell.length_c   1.000
_cell.angle_alpha   90.00
_cell.angle_beta   90.00
_cell.angle_gamma   90.00
#
_symmetry.space_group_name_H-M   'P 1'
#
loop_
_entity.id
_entity.type
_entity.pdbx_description
1 polymer ?
#
loop_
_entity_poly.entity_id
_entity_poly.type
_entity_poly.pdbx_seq_one_letter_code
_entity_poly.pdbx_strand_id
1 'polypeptide(L)'
;MSGSKFVINKIEEVGYHTFIHGIAPTSEPTQIEAYYLSGSGTWESLGSYLNYETQNFNMQATNTPSGGGTFPVVVCQESDGLPPNPSSSDYYLFEFTDFGKRK
;
A
#
# COMPACT_ATOMS: atom_id res chain seq x y z
N MET A 1 -24.63 7.04 0.55
CA MET A 1 -23.97 6.71 -0.72
C MET A 1 -22.62 6.11 -0.36
N SER A 2 -22.37 4.89 -0.83
CA SER A 2 -21.18 4.08 -0.53
C SER A 2 -20.07 4.44 -1.51
N GLY A 3 -18.92 4.92 -1.03
CA GLY A 3 -17.71 5.07 -1.86
C GLY A 3 -16.77 6.18 -1.43
N SER A 4 -15.99 5.98 -0.37
CA SER A 4 -15.03 7.00 0.09
C SER A 4 -13.78 6.39 0.74
N LYS A 5 -13.27 5.29 0.18
CA LYS A 5 -12.02 4.66 0.63
C LYS A 5 -11.15 4.33 -0.58
N PHE A 6 -9.84 4.27 -0.38
CA PHE A 6 -8.92 3.75 -1.38
C PHE A 6 -9.21 2.27 -1.62
N VAL A 7 -9.07 1.84 -2.87
CA VAL A 7 -9.27 0.45 -3.28
C VAL A 7 -8.01 -0.03 -3.96
N ILE A 8 -7.39 -1.08 -3.43
CA ILE A 8 -6.28 -1.76 -4.10
C ILE A 8 -6.88 -2.78 -5.08
N ASN A 9 -6.61 -2.61 -6.37
CA ASN A 9 -7.05 -3.55 -7.41
C ASN A 9 -6.06 -4.70 -7.55
N LYS A 10 -4.76 -4.38 -7.53
CA LYS A 10 -3.68 -5.34 -7.76
C LYS A 10 -2.41 -4.86 -7.09
N ILE A 11 -1.67 -5.81 -6.52
CA ILE A 11 -0.26 -5.64 -6.22
C ILE A 11 0.53 -6.57 -7.15
N GLU A 12 1.58 -6.05 -7.77
CA GLU A 12 2.42 -6.81 -8.69
C GLU A 12 3.91 -6.64 -8.39
N GLU A 13 4.67 -7.73 -8.50
CA GLU A 13 6.11 -7.73 -8.42
C GLU A 13 6.71 -7.87 -9.83
N VAL A 14 7.58 -6.93 -10.21
CA VAL A 14 8.32 -6.93 -11.47
C VAL A 14 9.80 -6.82 -11.13
N GLY A 15 10.51 -7.95 -11.16
CA GLY A 15 11.90 -8.02 -10.70
C GLY A 15 11.99 -7.76 -9.20
N TYR A 16 12.71 -6.71 -8.81
CA TYR A 16 12.86 -6.28 -7.41
C TYR A 16 11.92 -5.13 -7.03
N HIS A 17 10.98 -4.78 -7.90
CA HIS A 17 10.05 -3.66 -7.69
C HIS A 17 8.66 -4.19 -7.45
N THR A 18 7.99 -3.65 -6.44
CA THR A 18 6.58 -3.92 -6.17
C THR A 18 5.76 -2.69 -6.53
N PHE A 19 4.68 -2.87 -7.27
CA PHE A 19 3.75 -1.83 -7.66
C PHE A 19 2.36 -2.13 -7.09
N ILE A 20 1.71 -1.10 -6.55
CA ILE A 20 0.37 -1.16 -5.99
C ILE A 20 -0.52 -0.30 -6.87
N HIS A 21 -1.49 -0.95 -7.50
CA HIS A 21 -2.44 -0.36 -8.41
C HIS A 21 -3.80 -0.28 -7.74
N GLY A 22 -4.46 0.86 -7.85
CA GLY A 22 -5.74 1.04 -7.21
C GLY A 22 -6.49 2.29 -7.64
N ILE A 23 -7.58 2.55 -6.93
CA ILE A 23 -8.49 3.66 -7.16
C ILE A 23 -8.61 4.47 -5.87
N ALA A 24 -8.34 5.76 -5.97
CA ALA A 24 -8.55 6.77 -4.94
C ALA A 24 -10.01 7.23 -4.93
N PRO A 25 -10.54 7.62 -3.75
CA PRO A 25 -11.93 8.10 -3.63
C PRO A 25 -12.16 9.45 -4.32
N THR A 26 -11.10 10.22 -4.56
CA THR A 26 -11.13 11.52 -5.22
C THR A 26 -10.09 11.57 -6.35
N SER A 27 -10.32 12.44 -7.34
CA SER A 27 -9.34 12.79 -8.36
C SER A 27 -8.45 13.96 -7.94
N GLU A 28 -8.67 14.55 -6.77
CA GLU A 28 -7.83 15.65 -6.29
C GLU A 28 -6.42 15.16 -5.96
N PRO A 29 -5.39 16.01 -6.16
CA PRO A 29 -4.03 15.71 -5.76
C PRO A 29 -3.97 15.32 -4.28
N THR A 30 -3.61 14.06 -4.02
CA THR A 30 -3.62 13.50 -2.66
C THR A 30 -2.34 12.72 -2.44
N GLN A 31 -1.66 13.06 -1.36
CA GLN A 31 -0.52 12.30 -0.87
C GLN A 31 -1.03 11.03 -0.20
N ILE A 32 -0.62 9.86 -0.70
CA ILE A 32 -1.04 8.56 -0.20
C ILE A 32 0.17 7.77 0.29
N GLU A 33 -0.06 6.88 1.25
CA GLU A 33 0.94 5.97 1.78
C GLU A 33 0.37 4.57 1.88
N ALA A 34 1.14 3.59 1.42
CA ALA A 34 0.79 2.18 1.60
C ALA A 34 1.46 1.63 2.84
N TYR A 35 0.79 0.71 3.51
CA TYR A 35 1.30 0.02 4.69
C TYR A 35 1.03 -1.46 4.61
N TYR A 36 1.86 -2.26 5.26
CA TYR A 36 1.60 -3.66 5.53
C TYR A 36 1.56 -3.93 7.04
N LEU A 37 0.72 -4.88 7.46
CA LEU A 37 0.67 -5.30 8.86
C LEU A 37 1.71 -6.40 9.10
N SER A 38 2.79 -6.08 9.81
CA SER A 38 3.85 -7.03 10.09
C SER A 38 3.41 -8.09 11.13
N GLY A 39 4.15 -9.19 11.22
CA GLY A 39 3.81 -10.31 12.12
C GLY A 39 3.80 -9.94 13.61
N SER A 40 4.37 -8.80 14.00
CA SER A 40 4.31 -8.25 15.36
C SER A 40 3.04 -7.42 15.63
N GLY A 41 2.17 -7.25 14.63
CA GLY A 41 0.96 -6.45 14.72
C GLY A 41 1.18 -4.95 14.51
N THR A 42 2.31 -4.55 13.92
CA THR A 42 2.64 -3.15 13.64
C THR A 42 2.40 -2.84 12.16
N TRP A 43 1.81 -1.68 11.88
CA TRP A 43 1.72 -1.16 10.52
C TRP A 43 3.05 -0.54 10.10
N GLU A 44 3.64 -1.08 9.05
CA GLU A 44 4.91 -0.64 8.50
C GLU A 44 4.70 -0.03 7.11
N SER A 45 5.34 1.11 6.87
CA SER A 45 5.22 1.83 5.60
C SER A 45 5.88 1.06 4.47
N LEU A 46 5.15 0.89 3.37
CA LEU A 46 5.66 0.40 2.08
C LEU A 46 6.16 1.55 1.20
N GLY A 47 5.90 2.80 1.56
CA GLY A 47 6.28 4.00 0.82
C GLY A 47 5.09 4.92 0.51
N SER A 48 5.42 6.19 0.22
CA SER A 48 4.47 7.25 -0.08
C SER A 48 4.46 7.62 -1.57
N TYR A 49 3.33 8.07 -2.08
CA TYR A 49 3.14 8.49 -3.47
C TYR A 49 2.21 9.69 -3.55
N LEU A 50 2.56 10.68 -4.36
CA LEU A 50 1.67 11.78 -4.68
C LEU A 50 0.82 11.38 -5.90
N ASN A 51 -0.47 11.13 -5.68
CA ASN A 51 -1.42 10.82 -6.74
C ASN A 51 -1.92 12.11 -7.38
N TYR A 52 -1.74 12.29 -8.69
CA TYR A 52 -2.08 13.51 -9.41
C TYR A 52 -3.30 13.32 -10.31
N GLU A 53 -4.35 14.13 -10.10
CA GLU A 53 -5.44 14.41 -11.05
C GLU A 53 -6.11 13.19 -11.72
N THR A 54 -5.98 12.02 -11.11
CA THR A 54 -6.57 10.76 -11.58
C THR A 54 -7.13 9.99 -10.41
N GLN A 55 -8.27 9.33 -10.62
CA GLN A 55 -8.77 8.38 -9.63
C GLN A 55 -7.90 7.13 -9.57
N ASN A 56 -7.25 6.73 -10.65
CA ASN A 56 -6.34 5.59 -10.62
C ASN A 56 -4.98 6.04 -10.06
N PHE A 57 -4.46 5.28 -9.10
CA PHE A 57 -3.09 5.43 -8.63
C PHE A 57 -2.27 4.20 -9.01
N ASN A 58 -0.99 4.42 -9.30
CA ASN A 58 0.02 3.39 -9.48
C ASN A 58 1.26 3.81 -8.70
N MET A 59 1.41 3.24 -7.50
CA MET A 59 2.51 3.58 -6.62
C MET A 59 3.55 2.46 -6.59
N GLN A 60 4.82 2.84 -6.53
CA GLN A 60 5.90 1.90 -6.29
C GLN A 60 6.14 1.78 -4.79
N ALA A 61 6.11 0.55 -4.27
CA ALA A 61 6.54 0.28 -2.90
C ALA A 61 8.08 0.27 -2.83
N THR A 62 8.64 1.00 -1.87
CA THR A 62 10.08 1.17 -1.66
C THR A 62 10.60 0.38 -0.46
N ASN A 63 9.72 0.01 0.48
CA ASN A 63 10.06 -0.62 1.75
C ASN A 63 9.35 -1.98 1.93
N THR A 64 9.49 -2.88 0.95
CA THR A 64 8.82 -4.19 0.99
C THR A 64 9.46 -5.14 2.02
N PRO A 65 8.68 -6.05 2.64
CA PRO A 65 9.19 -6.98 3.64
C PRO A 65 10.27 -7.90 3.05
N SER A 66 11.47 -7.84 3.64
CA SER A 66 12.65 -8.56 3.13
C SER A 66 12.61 -10.08 3.23
N GLY A 67 11.81 -10.64 4.14
CA GLY A 67 11.70 -12.08 4.38
C GLY A 67 10.57 -12.76 3.62
N GLY A 68 9.88 -12.02 2.73
CA GLY A 68 8.68 -12.50 2.04
C GLY A 68 7.54 -12.89 2.99
N GLY A 69 6.48 -13.45 2.40
CA GLY A 69 5.30 -13.94 3.11
C GLY A 69 4.02 -13.16 2.78
N THR A 70 2.89 -13.67 3.28
CA THR A 70 1.58 -13.05 3.06
C THR A 70 1.31 -11.98 4.11
N PHE A 71 1.13 -10.74 3.67
CA PHE A 71 0.81 -9.62 4.56
C PHE A 71 -0.47 -8.90 4.11
N PRO A 72 -1.31 -8.44 5.05
CA PRO A 72 -2.37 -7.49 4.75
C PRO A 72 -1.78 -6.13 4.37
N VAL A 73 -2.18 -5.60 3.23
CA VAL A 73 -1.77 -4.29 2.71
C VAL A 73 -2.96 -3.33 2.67
N VAL A 74 -2.70 -2.06 3.00
CA VAL A 74 -3.67 -0.96 2.96
C VAL A 74 -3.05 0.26 2.30
N VAL A 75 -3.89 1.15 1.77
CA VAL A 75 -3.50 2.46 1.24
C VAL A 75 -4.33 3.52 1.94
N CYS A 76 -3.67 4.55 2.47
CA CYS A 76 -4.31 5.66 3.16
C CYS A 76 -3.84 6.97 2.58
N GLN A 77 -4.61 8.03 2.80
CA GLN A 77 -4.04 9.37 2.70
C GLN A 77 -2.98 9.52 3.80
N GLU A 78 -1.82 10.08 3.46
CA GLU A 78 -0.76 10.34 4.42
C GLU A 78 -1.30 11.29 5.51
N SER A 79 -1.34 10.83 6.75
CA SER A 79 -1.85 11.61 7.89
C SER A 79 -0.82 11.60 9.01
N ASP A 80 0.09 12.57 9.00
CA ASP A 80 1.02 12.97 10.08
C ASP A 80 1.29 11.93 11.19
N GLY A 81 1.71 10.71 10.83
CA GLY A 81 2.11 9.67 11.78
C GLY A 81 0.99 8.89 12.49
N LEU A 82 -0.26 8.94 12.02
CA LEU A 82 -1.32 8.07 12.54
C LEU A 82 -1.32 6.70 11.85
N PRO A 83 -1.64 5.62 12.58
CA PRO A 83 -1.74 4.29 11.98
C PRO A 83 -2.86 4.28 10.92
N PRO A 84 -2.70 3.48 9.85
CA PRO A 84 -3.75 3.28 8.87
C PRO A 84 -5.00 2.71 9.56
N ASN A 85 -6.17 3.30 9.30
CA ASN A 85 -7.43 2.90 9.93
C ASN A 85 -8.28 2.07 8.95
N PRO A 86 -9.19 1.19 9.40
CA PRO A 86 -10.04 0.40 8.51
C PRO A 86 -11.01 1.22 7.64
N SER A 87 -11.09 2.54 7.83
CA SER A 87 -11.93 3.43 7.03
C SER A 87 -11.19 3.94 5.78
N SER A 88 -9.87 3.80 5.70
CA SER A 88 -9.06 4.34 4.60
C SER A 88 -8.97 3.39 3.40
N SER A 89 -8.84 2.08 3.60
CA SER A 89 -8.96 1.05 2.56
C SER A 89 -9.34 -0.29 3.16
N ASP A 90 -9.85 -1.19 2.32
CA ASP A 90 -9.91 -2.62 2.68
C ASP A 90 -8.51 -3.23 2.69
N TYR A 91 -8.37 -4.36 3.41
CA TYR A 91 -7.17 -5.16 3.37
C TYR A 91 -7.04 -5.87 2.02
N TYR A 92 -5.87 -5.75 1.40
CA TYR A 92 -5.45 -6.57 0.28
C TYR A 92 -4.37 -7.53 0.77
N LEU A 93 -4.67 -8.83 0.80
CA LEU A 93 -3.67 -9.83 1.15
C LEU A 93 -2.74 -10.04 -0.04
N PHE A 94 -1.44 -9.78 0.16
CA PHE A 94 -0.41 -9.98 -0.86
C PHE A 94 0.72 -10.84 -0.34
N GLU A 95 1.16 -11.78 -1.16
CA GLU A 95 2.31 -12.64 -0.90
C GLU A 95 3.55 -11.99 -1.52
N PHE A 96 4.37 -11.38 -0.67
CA PHE A 96 5.65 -10.79 -1.07
C PHE A 96 6.68 -11.89 -1.27
N THR A 97 7.49 -11.76 -2.32
CA THR A 97 8.59 -12.68 -2.58
C THR A 97 9.68 -12.54 -1.52
N ASP A 98 10.16 -13.67 -0.98
CA ASP A 98 11.36 -13.67 -0.14
C ASP A 98 12.60 -13.48 -1.03
N PHE A 99 13.13 -12.26 -1.03
CA PHE A 99 14.36 -11.95 -1.75
C PHE A 99 15.62 -12.42 -1.01
N GLY A 100 15.47 -12.98 0.20
CA GLY A 100 16.54 -13.49 1.03
C GLY A 100 17.43 -12.39 1.57
N LYS A 101 17.66 -12.37 2.88
CA LYS A 101 18.93 -11.82 3.37
C LYS A 101 20.02 -12.70 2.75
N ARG A 102 20.84 -12.13 1.84
CA ARG A 102 22.10 -12.78 1.44
C ARG A 102 22.79 -13.22 2.74
N LYS A 103 22.89 -14.54 2.96
CA LYS A 103 23.69 -15.11 4.04
C LYS A 103 25.14 -14.67 3.91
#